data_AF-A0A958GFE9-F1
#
_entry.id   AF-A0A958GFE9-F1
#
_cell.length_a   1.000
_cell.length_b   1.000
_cell.length_c   1.000
_cell.angle_alpha   90.00
_cell.angle_beta   90.00
_cell.angle_gamma   90.00
#
_symmetry.space_group_name_H-M   'P 1'
#
loop_
_entity.id
_entity.type
_entity.pdbx_description
1 polymer ?
#
loop_
_entity_poly.entity_id
_entity_poly.type
_entity_poly.pdbx_seq_one_letter_code
_entity_poly.pdbx_strand_id
1 'polypeptide(L)'
;GIRIIYITFLSLLTFACSFIPFLIIFPFLLTSFIVGLDIINLPLSLIQIPIRERIKIAQKHSLETCLLGALFTLSAFIPFLGIVLYPGFINIAVELISSWKLEETKIRT
;
A
#
# COMPACT_ATOMS: atom_id res chain seq x y z
N GLY A 1 16.69 9.15 -11.09
CA GLY A 1 17.49 7.92 -11.02
C GLY A 1 16.74 6.77 -10.37
N ILE A 2 16.53 6.83 -9.05
CA ILE A 2 16.03 5.70 -8.24
C ILE A 2 14.64 5.18 -8.67
N ARG A 3 13.72 6.07 -9.08
CA ARG A 3 12.39 5.67 -9.60
C ARG A 3 12.47 4.81 -10.87
N ILE A 4 13.39 5.10 -11.78
CA ILE A 4 13.54 4.32 -13.03
C ILE A 4 14.04 2.93 -12.70
N ILE A 5 15.02 2.81 -11.80
CA ILE A 5 15.54 1.52 -11.33
C ILE A 5 14.42 0.66 -10.73
N TYR A 6 13.55 1.28 -9.92
CA TYR A 6 12.41 0.59 -9.31
C TYR A 6 11.40 0.09 -10.34
N ILE A 7 11.05 0.94 -11.32
CA ILE A 7 10.13 0.59 -12.40
C ILE A 7 10.71 -0.52 -13.26
N THR A 8 11.98 -0.41 -13.69
CA THR A 8 12.64 -1.43 -14.50
C THR A 8 12.70 -2.77 -13.77
N PHE A 9 13.00 -2.77 -12.47
CA PHE A 9 13.01 -3.99 -11.67
C PHE A 9 11.62 -4.62 -11.54
N LEU A 10 10.59 -3.80 -11.28
CA LEU A 10 9.21 -4.26 -11.17
C LEU A 10 8.69 -4.81 -12.52
N SER A 11 9.04 -4.17 -13.64
CA SER A 11 8.71 -4.65 -14.98
C SER A 11 9.42 -5.97 -15.30
N LEU A 12 10.70 -6.11 -14.94
CA LEU A 12 11.46 -7.35 -15.11
C LEU A 12 10.86 -8.50 -14.29
N LEU A 13 10.46 -8.21 -13.04
CA LEU A 13 9.80 -9.16 -12.15
C LEU A 13 8.44 -9.60 -12.72
N THR A 14 7.68 -8.66 -13.28
CA THR A 14 6.38 -8.94 -13.92
C THR A 14 6.56 -9.86 -15.14
N PHE A 15 7.55 -9.55 -15.98
CA PHE A 15 7.90 -10.38 -17.13
C PHE A 15 8.32 -11.79 -16.70
N ALA A 16 9.18 -11.93 -15.69
CA ALA A 16 9.57 -13.23 -15.16
C ALA A 16 8.38 -14.03 -14.60
N CYS A 17 7.46 -13.36 -13.90
CA CYS A 17 6.25 -14.00 -13.36
C CYS A 17 5.26 -14.47 -14.43
N SER A 18 5.27 -13.88 -15.64
CA SER A 18 4.35 -14.26 -16.72
C SER A 18 4.59 -15.65 -17.31
N PHE A 19 5.77 -16.24 -17.10
CA PHE A 19 6.09 -17.60 -17.55
C PHE A 19 5.47 -18.70 -16.67
N ILE A 20 4.96 -18.34 -15.49
CA ILE A 20 4.33 -19.27 -14.55
C ILE A 20 2.90 -18.78 -14.29
N PRO A 21 1.86 -19.48 -14.79
CA PRO A 21 0.49 -18.98 -14.79
C PRO A 21 -0.02 -18.58 -13.39
N PHE A 22 0.41 -19.29 -12.34
CA PHE A 22 0.03 -19.00 -10.95
C PHE A 22 0.72 -17.76 -10.35
N LEU A 23 1.85 -17.31 -10.92
CA LEU A 23 2.62 -16.17 -10.41
C LEU A 23 2.23 -14.84 -11.07
N ILE A 24 1.35 -14.83 -12.07
CA ILE A 24 0.90 -13.62 -12.76
C ILE A 24 0.26 -12.60 -11.80
N ILE A 25 -0.34 -13.07 -10.70
CA ILE A 25 -0.99 -12.22 -9.69
C ILE A 25 0.05 -11.56 -8.75
N PHE A 26 1.24 -12.14 -8.61
CA PHE A 26 2.25 -11.68 -7.66
C PHE A 26 2.72 -10.23 -7.90
N PRO A 27 3.02 -9.79 -9.14
CA PRO A 27 3.34 -8.40 -9.43
C PRO A 27 2.23 -7.42 -9.05
N PHE A 28 0.96 -7.82 -9.27
CA PHE A 28 -0.18 -7.01 -8.88
C PHE A 28 -0.29 -6.87 -7.36
N LEU A 29 -0.14 -7.97 -6.62
CA LEU A 29 -0.12 -7.96 -5.15
C LEU A 29 1.02 -7.12 -4.60
N LEU A 30 2.22 -7.27 -5.17
CA LEU A 30 3.40 -6.51 -4.76
C LEU A 30 3.18 -5.01 -4.99
N THR A 31 2.72 -4.64 -6.19
CA THR A 31 2.42 -3.24 -6.54
C THR A 31 1.33 -2.67 -5.62
N SER A 32 0.28 -3.43 -5.36
CA SER A 32 -0.81 -3.05 -4.45
C SER A 32 -0.28 -2.81 -3.04
N PHE A 33 0.58 -3.68 -2.51
CA PHE A 33 1.17 -3.49 -1.20
C PHE A 33 2.06 -2.22 -1.14
N ILE A 34 2.88 -1.98 -2.16
CA ILE A 34 3.75 -0.79 -2.23
C ILE A 34 2.92 0.50 -2.26
N VAL A 35 1.89 0.53 -3.12
CA VAL A 35 0.98 1.67 -3.24
C VAL A 35 0.23 1.91 -1.94
N GLY A 36 -0.28 0.85 -1.29
CA GLY A 36 -0.95 0.94 0.00
C GLY A 36 -0.02 1.49 1.08
N LEU A 37 1.24 1.04 1.09
CA LEU A 37 2.27 1.54 2.00
C LEU A 37 2.52 3.04 1.79
N ASP A 38 2.61 3.51 0.54
CA ASP A 38 2.75 4.95 0.24
C ASP A 38 1.55 5.78 0.73
N ILE A 39 0.33 5.27 0.59
CA ILE A 39 -0.90 5.94 1.06
C ILE A 39 -0.91 6.03 2.60
N ILE A 40 -0.54 4.95 3.31
CA ILE A 40 -0.49 4.90 4.78
C ILE A 40 0.71 5.68 5.35
N ASN A 41 1.80 5.80 4.58
CA ASN A 41 3.01 6.47 5.04
C ASN A 41 2.77 7.97 5.30
N LEU A 42 1.90 8.61 4.51
CA LEU A 42 1.55 10.02 4.70
C LEU A 42 0.93 10.29 6.09
N PRO A 43 -0.19 9.68 6.51
CA PRO A 43 -0.76 9.93 7.83
C PRO A 43 0.16 9.48 8.98
N LEU A 44 0.89 8.37 8.85
CA LEU A 44 1.88 7.96 9.86
C LEU A 44 3.03 8.96 9.98
N SER A 45 3.39 9.64 8.88
CA SER A 45 4.41 10.68 8.88
C SER A 45 3.98 11.95 9.61
N LEU A 46 2.70 12.31 9.53
CA LEU A 46 2.13 13.44 10.25
C LEU A 46 2.15 13.21 11.77
N ILE A 47 2.11 11.96 12.22
CA ILE A 47 2.19 11.57 13.64
C ILE A 47 3.66 11.30 14.07
N GLN A 48 4.64 11.65 13.23
CA GLN A 48 6.08 11.54 13.53
C GLN A 48 6.59 10.12 13.85
N ILE A 49 5.90 9.07 13.40
CA ILE A 49 6.36 7.69 13.59
C ILE A 49 7.62 7.47 12.76
N PRO A 50 8.70 6.83 13.25
CA PRO A 50 9.90 6.60 12.46
C PRO A 50 9.67 5.58 11.33
N ILE A 51 10.38 5.74 10.20
CA ILE A 51 10.18 4.94 8.97
C ILE A 51 10.22 3.42 9.23
N ARG A 52 11.09 2.95 10.13
CA ARG A 52 11.22 1.54 10.49
C ARG A 52 9.96 1.00 11.16
N GLU A 53 9.31 1.79 12.00
CA GLU A 53 8.07 1.42 12.66
C GLU A 53 6.89 1.47 11.69
N ARG A 54 6.87 2.44 10.76
CA ARG A 54 5.84 2.49 9.70
C ARG A 54 5.83 1.22 8.86
N ILE A 55 7.00 0.73 8.47
CA ILE A 55 7.13 -0.53 7.71
C ILE A 55 6.62 -1.71 8.55
N LYS A 56 6.95 -1.77 9.84
CA LYS A 56 6.45 -2.83 10.73
C LYS A 56 4.93 -2.79 10.89
N ILE A 57 4.33 -1.60 11.01
CA ILE A 57 2.88 -1.42 11.10
C ILE A 57 2.22 -1.88 9.79
N ALA A 58 2.76 -1.46 8.64
CA ALA A 58 2.27 -1.88 7.32
C ALA A 58 2.40 -3.40 7.11
N GLN A 59 3.46 -4.04 7.64
CA GLN A 59 3.61 -5.49 7.61
C GLN A 59 2.61 -6.20 8.54
N LYS A 60 2.37 -5.65 9.75
CA LYS A 60 1.40 -6.17 10.71
C LYS A 60 -0.02 -6.14 10.14
N HIS A 61 -0.39 -5.06 9.46
CA HIS A 61 -1.67 -4.88 8.77
C HIS A 61 -1.52 -5.05 7.26
N SER A 62 -0.75 -6.07 6.84
CA SER A 62 -0.39 -6.28 5.43
C SER A 62 -1.58 -6.52 4.52
N LEU A 63 -2.61 -7.21 5.01
CA LEU A 63 -3.84 -7.47 4.26
C LEU A 63 -4.60 -6.17 3.98
N GLU A 64 -4.79 -5.34 5.01
CA GLU A 64 -5.49 -4.06 4.91
C GLU A 64 -4.72 -3.05 4.05
N THR A 65 -3.40 -3.01 4.22
CA THR A 65 -2.47 -2.24 3.39
C THR A 65 -2.58 -2.65 1.92
N CYS A 66 -2.60 -3.96 1.64
CA CYS A 66 -2.72 -4.51 0.30
C CYS A 66 -4.09 -4.20 -0.32
N LEU A 67 -5.19 -4.33 0.43
CA LEU A 67 -6.54 -3.99 -0.02
C LEU A 67 -6.66 -2.52 -0.41
N LEU A 68 -6.16 -1.62 0.44
CA LEU A 68 -6.19 -0.18 0.20
C LEU A 68 -5.44 0.16 -1.10
N GLY A 69 -4.24 -0.38 -1.27
CA GLY A 69 -3.45 -0.15 -2.46
C GLY A 69 -3.99 -0.85 -3.71
N ALA A 70 -4.65 -2.01 -3.58
CA ALA A 70 -5.33 -2.68 -4.68
C ALA A 70 -6.52 -1.84 -5.18
N LEU A 71 -7.34 -1.30 -4.27
CA LEU A 71 -8.45 -0.40 -4.61
C LEU A 71 -7.95 0.86 -5.32
N PHE A 72 -6.85 1.45 -4.83
CA PHE A 72 -6.25 2.60 -5.50
C PHE A 72 -5.70 2.24 -6.89
N THR A 73 -4.97 1.13 -7.00
CA THR A 73 -4.40 0.64 -8.26
C THR A 73 -5.50 0.35 -9.29
N LEU A 74 -6.62 -0.24 -8.85
CA LEU A 74 -7.81 -0.46 -9.69
C LEU A 74 -8.43 0.87 -10.15
N SER A 75 -8.52 1.87 -9.27
CA SER A 75 -9.02 3.19 -9.65
C SER A 75 -8.12 3.91 -10.66
N ALA A 76 -6.81 3.62 -10.64
CA ALA A 76 -5.83 4.22 -11.55
C ALA A 76 -5.94 3.68 -13.00
N PHE A 77 -6.68 2.59 -13.25
CA PHE A 77 -7.01 2.17 -14.61
C PHE A 77 -7.94 3.16 -15.33
N ILE A 78 -8.69 3.97 -14.58
CA ILE A 78 -9.51 5.04 -15.13
C ILE A 78 -8.66 6.32 -15.16
N PRO A 79 -8.46 6.95 -16.33
CA PRO A 79 -7.67 8.17 -16.45
C PRO A 79 -8.16 9.24 -15.47
N PHE A 80 -7.24 9.92 -14.79
CA PHE A 80 -7.49 10.99 -13.81
C PHE A 80 -8.26 10.59 -12.54
N LEU A 81 -8.97 9.45 -12.50
CA LEU A 81 -9.74 9.02 -11.33
C LEU A 81 -8.86 8.79 -10.11
N GLY A 82 -7.67 8.19 -10.30
CA GLY A 82 -6.71 8.00 -9.21
C GLY A 82 -6.28 9.33 -8.56
N ILE A 83 -6.15 10.40 -9.33
CA ILE A 83 -5.77 11.73 -8.81
C ILE A 83 -6.93 12.31 -7.99
N VAL A 84 -8.16 12.19 -8.50
CA VAL A 84 -9.36 12.71 -7.83
C VAL A 84 -9.64 11.95 -6.52
N LEU A 85 -9.45 10.63 -6.52
CA LEU A 85 -9.74 9.79 -5.37
C LEU A 85 -8.60 9.73 -4.34
N TYR A 86 -7.37 10.11 -4.70
CA TYR A 86 -6.22 10.11 -3.80
C TYR A 86 -6.52 10.71 -2.40
N PRO A 87 -7.09 11.92 -2.27
CA PRO A 87 -7.45 12.46 -0.94
C PRO A 87 -8.48 11.60 -0.19
N GLY A 88 -9.42 10.97 -0.89
CA GLY A 88 -10.37 10.04 -0.29
C GLY A 88 -9.68 8.79 0.28
N PHE A 89 -8.72 8.23 -0.46
CA PHE A 89 -7.91 7.10 0.03
C PHE A 89 -7.05 7.46 1.24
N ILE A 90 -6.57 8.71 1.34
CA ILE A 90 -5.87 9.19 2.53
C ILE A 90 -6.82 9.25 3.75
N ASN A 91 -8.06 9.72 3.57
CA ASN A 91 -9.05 9.72 4.66
C ASN A 91 -9.37 8.29 5.14
N ILE A 92 -9.54 7.35 4.22
CA ILE A 92 -9.75 5.94 4.55
C ILE A 92 -8.53 5.38 5.30
N ALA A 93 -7.31 5.73 4.89
CA ALA A 93 -6.09 5.32 5.57
C ALA A 93 -6.02 5.85 7.00
N VAL A 94 -6.44 7.11 7.24
CA VAL A 94 -6.51 7.70 8.58
C VAL A 94 -7.51 6.94 9.46
N GLU A 95 -8.68 6.60 8.91
CA GLU A 95 -9.71 5.85 9.63
C GLU A 95 -9.22 4.45 10.01
N LEU A 96 -8.57 3.74 9.08
CA LEU A 96 -7.90 2.45 9.33
C LEU A 96 -6.84 2.54 10.44
N ILE A 97 -5.96 3.53 10.39
CA ILE A 97 -4.93 3.72 11.42
C ILE A 97 -5.56 3.97 12.79
N SER A 98 -6.68 4.69 12.83
CA SER A 98 -7.40 4.95 14.08
C SER A 98 -8.01 3.67 14.68
N SER A 99 -8.51 2.75 13.84
CA SER A 99 -9.09 1.48 14.30
C SER A 99 -8.01 0.52 14.83
N TRP A 100 -6.82 0.49 14.22
CA TRP A 100 -5.68 -0.31 14.69
C TRP A 100 -5.26 0.07 16.11
N LYS A 101 -5.27 1.38 16.41
CA LYS A 101 -4.93 1.90 17.73
C LYS A 101 -5.97 1.49 18.79
N LEU A 102 -7.24 1.37 18.41
CA LEU A 102 -8.33 0.94 19.31
C LEU A 102 -8.20 -0.54 19.69
N GLU A 103 -7.75 -1.42 18.78
CA GLU A 103 -7.51 -2.84 19.08
C GLU A 103 -6.38 -3.04 20.08
N GLU A 104 -5.27 -2.31 19.95
CA GLU A 104 -4.15 -2.41 20.90
C GLU A 104 -4.51 -1.94 22.31
N THR A 105 -5.50 -1.05 22.43
CA THR A 105 -5.95 -0.54 23.73
C THR A 105 -6.88 -1.52 24.43
N LYS A 106 -7.75 -2.24 23.70
CA LYS A 106 -8.69 -3.23 24.26
C LYS A 106 -8.01 -4.49 24.81
N ILE A 107 -6.83 -4.84 24.32
CA ILE A 107 -6.11 -6.05 24.78
C ILE A 107 -5.44 -5.81 26.16
N ARG A 108 -5.31 -4.54 26.60
CA ARG A 108 -4.63 -4.16 27.85
C ARG A 108 -5.57 -3.89 29.03
N THR A 109 -6.89 -4.00 28.85
CA THR A 109 -7.93 -3.86 29.89
C THR A 109 -8.63 -5.18 30.13
#